data_AF-A0A4S4DKL3-F1
#
_entry.id   AF-A0A4S4DKL3-F1
#
_cell.length_a   1.000
_cell.length_b   1.000
_cell.length_c   1.000
_cell.angle_alpha   90.00
_cell.angle_beta   90.00
_cell.angle_gamma   90.00
#
_symmetry.space_group_name_H-M   'P 1'
#
loop_
_entity.id
_entity.type
_entity.pdbx_description
1 polymer ?
#
loop_
_entity_poly.entity_id
_entity_poly.type
_entity_poly.pdbx_seq_one_letter_code
_entity_poly.pdbx_strand_id
1 'polypeptide(L)'
;MDDLLTFSKAKEYYARIGKAWKHRYLFYGPPGTSKLTMIAAIANFLNYDVYDLELTAVKNNTDLRKLLIETPSIGGERLITFTTNHVDKLDPALIRRGRMDRHIEMLYCDFESFKVLAKNYLNLESHPLFGAIESLLEEINMTPADVAENLMPKTVTEDASTCLGCLIEALEIAKEEARGGSRAES
;
A
#
# COMPACT_ATOMS: atom_id res chain seq x y z
N MET A 1 -12.74 -4.17 1.40
CA MET A 1 -13.49 -4.52 0.17
C MET A 1 -14.93 -4.03 0.20
N ASP A 2 -15.63 -4.09 1.33
CA ASP A 2 -17.05 -3.70 1.41
C ASP A 2 -17.37 -2.27 0.94
N ASP A 3 -16.48 -1.30 1.17
CA ASP A 3 -16.65 0.08 0.71
C ASP A 3 -16.65 0.18 -0.82
N LEU A 4 -15.74 -0.53 -1.50
CA LEU A 4 -15.67 -0.58 -2.96
C LEU A 4 -16.91 -1.27 -3.54
N LEU A 5 -17.36 -2.37 -2.93
CA LEU A 5 -18.59 -3.09 -3.32
C LEU A 5 -19.85 -2.26 -3.10
N THR A 6 -19.86 -1.44 -2.06
CA THR A 6 -20.97 -0.52 -1.79
C THR A 6 -20.98 0.60 -2.83
N PHE A 7 -19.81 1.17 -3.14
CA PHE A 7 -19.67 2.20 -4.17
C PHE A 7 -20.10 1.71 -5.55
N SER A 8 -19.72 0.49 -5.94
CA SER A 8 -20.04 -0.05 -7.27
C SER A 8 -21.55 -0.27 -7.50
N LYS A 9 -22.32 -0.41 -6.42
CA LYS A 9 -23.79 -0.57 -6.45
C LYS A 9 -24.55 0.75 -6.24
N ALA A 10 -23.86 1.88 -6.08
CA ALA A 10 -24.47 3.14 -5.66
C ALA A 10 -24.93 4.05 -6.82
N LYS A 11 -24.93 3.57 -8.08
CA LYS A 11 -25.24 4.39 -9.26
C LYS A 11 -26.54 5.19 -9.14
N GLU A 12 -27.66 4.52 -8.86
CA GLU A 12 -28.96 5.17 -8.77
C GLU A 12 -29.02 6.16 -7.61
N TYR A 13 -28.31 5.88 -6.51
CA TYR A 13 -28.23 6.78 -5.37
C TYR A 13 -27.57 8.11 -5.75
N TYR A 14 -26.41 8.07 -6.41
CA TYR A 14 -25.71 9.29 -6.85
C TYR A 14 -26.51 10.08 -7.89
N ALA A 15 -27.14 9.38 -8.83
CA ALA A 15 -28.02 10.00 -9.83
C ALA A 15 -29.21 10.72 -9.17
N ARG A 16 -29.87 10.08 -8.20
CA ARG A 16 -31.03 10.65 -7.48
C ARG A 16 -30.69 11.93 -6.72
N ILE A 17 -29.49 12.03 -6.16
CA ILE A 17 -29.07 13.21 -5.40
C ILE A 17 -28.33 14.25 -6.25
N GLY A 18 -28.26 14.05 -7.57
CA GLY A 18 -27.62 14.99 -8.50
C GLY A 18 -26.12 15.17 -8.28
N LYS A 19 -25.43 14.18 -7.68
CA LYS A 19 -23.99 14.23 -7.45
C LYS A 19 -23.26 13.38 -8.48
N ALA A 20 -22.07 13.82 -8.88
CA ALA A 20 -21.17 13.00 -9.70
C ALA A 20 -20.84 11.70 -8.97
N TRP A 21 -20.97 10.56 -9.66
CA TRP A 21 -20.66 9.23 -9.13
C TRP A 21 -19.14 9.00 -9.20
N LYS A 22 -18.45 9.58 -8.22
CA LYS A 22 -16.99 9.54 -8.05
C LYS A 22 -16.67 9.11 -6.63
N HIS A 23 -15.58 8.35 -6.47
CA HIS A 23 -15.03 7.98 -5.16
C HIS A 23 -13.52 8.05 -5.19
N ARG A 24 -12.93 8.73 -4.21
CA ARG A 24 -11.48 9.00 -4.17
C ARG A 24 -10.81 8.31 -3.00
N TYR A 25 -9.79 7.53 -3.30
CA TYR A 25 -8.91 6.90 -2.32
C TYR A 25 -7.55 7.57 -2.32
N LEU A 26 -7.01 7.82 -1.13
CA LEU A 26 -5.61 8.13 -0.95
C LEU A 26 -4.92 6.93 -0.32
N PHE A 27 -3.99 6.33 -1.04
CA PHE A 27 -3.07 5.32 -0.56
C PHE A 27 -1.79 6.00 -0.10
N TYR A 28 -1.38 5.78 1.14
CA TYR A 28 -0.13 6.35 1.66
C TYR A 28 0.62 5.35 2.52
N GLY A 29 1.93 5.54 2.65
CA GLY A 29 2.79 4.68 3.46
C GLY A 29 4.22 4.66 2.93
N PRO A 30 5.14 3.93 3.56
CA PRO A 30 6.55 3.85 3.16
C PRO A 30 6.75 3.42 1.69
N PRO A 31 7.83 3.84 1.01
CA PRO A 31 8.23 3.27 -0.27
C PRO A 31 8.29 1.73 -0.18
N GLY A 32 7.98 0.99 -1.24
CA GLY A 32 8.02 -0.47 -1.23
C GLY A 32 6.76 -1.16 -0.67
N THR A 33 5.79 -0.47 -0.07
CA THR A 33 4.54 -1.10 0.41
C THR A 33 3.52 -1.44 -0.70
N SER A 34 3.95 -1.61 -1.94
CA SER A 34 3.11 -2.07 -3.06
C SER A 34 1.81 -1.27 -3.29
N LYS A 35 1.79 0.03 -2.96
CA LYS A 35 0.64 0.95 -3.19
C LYS A 35 0.06 0.82 -4.61
N LEU A 36 0.92 0.94 -5.62
CA LEU A 36 0.54 0.85 -7.04
C LEU A 36 0.03 -0.55 -7.42
N THR A 37 0.66 -1.60 -6.91
CA THR A 37 0.23 -2.98 -7.15
C THR A 37 -1.15 -3.25 -6.55
N MET A 38 -1.43 -2.73 -5.35
CA MET A 38 -2.75 -2.82 -4.72
C MET A 38 -3.81 -2.10 -5.55
N ILE A 39 -3.50 -0.90 -6.06
CA ILE A 39 -4.37 -0.14 -6.95
C ILE A 39 -4.68 -0.92 -8.23
N ALA A 40 -3.67 -1.53 -8.86
CA ALA A 40 -3.83 -2.36 -10.04
C ALA A 40 -4.71 -3.61 -9.76
N ALA A 41 -4.53 -4.25 -8.60
CA ALA A 41 -5.36 -5.38 -8.17
C ALA A 41 -6.84 -4.96 -7.98
N ILE A 42 -7.08 -3.79 -7.39
CA ILE A 42 -8.43 -3.22 -7.25
C ILE A 42 -9.05 -2.91 -8.62
N ALA A 43 -8.28 -2.30 -9.53
CA ALA A 43 -8.72 -1.99 -10.88
C ALA A 43 -9.19 -3.26 -11.62
N ASN A 44 -8.37 -4.30 -11.57
CA ASN A 44 -8.67 -5.59 -12.19
C ASN A 44 -9.87 -6.28 -11.55
N PHE A 45 -9.98 -6.25 -10.21
CA PHE A 45 -11.08 -6.88 -9.49
C PHE A 45 -12.43 -6.23 -9.79
N LEU A 46 -12.48 -4.91 -9.93
CA LEU A 46 -13.71 -4.17 -10.19
C LEU A 46 -14.03 -4.03 -11.68
N ASN A 47 -13.05 -4.22 -12.57
CA ASN A 47 -13.13 -3.88 -13.99
C ASN A 47 -13.45 -2.39 -14.21
N TYR A 48 -12.80 -1.51 -13.42
CA TYR A 48 -13.00 -0.05 -13.42
C TYR A 48 -11.83 0.66 -14.09
N ASP A 49 -12.11 1.79 -14.73
CA ASP A 49 -11.08 2.75 -15.13
C ASP A 49 -10.51 3.42 -13.88
N VAL A 50 -9.30 3.01 -13.49
CA VAL A 50 -8.59 3.58 -12.34
C VAL A 50 -7.61 4.64 -12.80
N TYR A 51 -7.78 5.85 -12.25
CA TYR A 51 -6.90 6.99 -12.50
C TYR A 51 -5.95 7.12 -11.32
N ASP A 52 -4.72 6.68 -11.52
CA ASP A 52 -3.65 6.85 -10.54
C ASP A 52 -2.97 8.21 -10.70
N LEU A 53 -3.00 9.01 -9.64
CA LEU A 53 -2.42 10.34 -9.58
C LEU A 53 -1.38 10.37 -8.46
N GLU A 54 -0.11 10.37 -8.84
CA GLU A 54 0.98 10.54 -7.89
C GLU A 54 1.02 11.99 -7.38
N LEU A 55 0.87 12.18 -6.07
CA LEU A 55 0.76 13.51 -5.47
C LEU A 55 2.09 14.29 -5.46
N THR A 56 3.21 13.62 -5.68
CA THR A 56 4.54 14.25 -5.81
C THR A 56 4.61 15.22 -7.00
N ALA A 57 3.83 14.98 -8.04
CA ALA A 57 3.72 15.86 -9.21
C ALA A 57 2.84 17.10 -8.96
N VAL A 58 2.10 17.13 -7.85
CA VAL A 58 1.12 18.18 -7.54
C VAL A 58 1.74 19.25 -6.64
N LYS A 59 2.06 20.40 -7.23
CA LYS A 59 2.84 21.46 -6.54
C LYS A 59 2.01 22.30 -5.58
N ASN A 60 0.69 22.39 -5.77
CA ASN A 60 -0.18 23.22 -4.94
C ASN A 60 -1.66 22.80 -5.04
N ASN A 61 -2.48 23.39 -4.16
CA ASN A 61 -3.92 23.15 -4.08
C ASN A 61 -4.69 23.50 -5.35
N THR A 62 -4.18 24.42 -6.17
CA THR A 62 -4.81 24.81 -7.44
C THR A 62 -4.61 23.70 -8.46
N ASP A 63 -3.40 23.16 -8.57
CA ASP A 63 -3.10 22.04 -9.47
C ASP A 63 -3.89 20.78 -9.08
N LEU A 64 -4.01 20.49 -7.77
CA LEU A 64 -4.87 19.38 -7.34
C LEU A 64 -6.34 19.63 -7.66
N ARG A 65 -6.85 20.83 -7.39
CA ARG A 65 -8.24 21.19 -7.73
C ARG A 65 -8.48 21.06 -9.23
N LYS A 66 -7.52 21.48 -10.03
CA LYS A 66 -7.55 21.36 -11.49
C LYS A 66 -7.65 19.89 -11.90
N LEU A 67 -6.79 19.01 -11.38
CA LEU A 67 -6.88 17.56 -11.63
C LEU A 67 -8.22 16.96 -11.15
N LEU A 68 -8.70 17.36 -9.98
CA LEU A 68 -9.96 16.88 -9.39
C LEU A 68 -11.21 17.33 -10.17
N ILE A 69 -11.19 18.53 -10.74
CA ILE A 69 -12.32 19.18 -11.41
C ILE A 69 -12.28 18.93 -12.92
N GLU A 70 -11.13 19.07 -13.57
CA GLU A 70 -10.97 19.06 -15.03
C GLU A 70 -10.83 17.66 -15.62
N THR A 71 -10.66 16.60 -14.83
CA THR A 71 -10.73 15.22 -15.34
C THR A 71 -12.12 15.03 -15.98
N PRO A 72 -12.24 14.99 -17.33
CA PRO A 72 -13.52 15.15 -18.02
C PRO A 72 -14.44 14.00 -17.67
N SER A 73 -15.64 14.29 -17.19
CA SER A 73 -16.67 13.29 -16.90
C SER A 73 -17.40 12.88 -18.18
N ILE A 74 -16.76 12.07 -19.02
CA ILE A 74 -17.46 11.33 -20.06
C ILE A 74 -17.58 9.89 -19.53
N GLY A 75 -18.79 9.47 -19.19
CA GLY A 75 -19.09 8.12 -18.71
C GLY A 75 -19.10 7.94 -17.18
N GLY A 76 -20.29 8.04 -16.59
CA GLY A 76 -20.80 7.18 -15.51
C GLY A 76 -20.08 7.07 -14.17
N GLU A 77 -18.85 6.57 -14.13
CA GLU A 77 -18.28 5.87 -12.98
C GLU A 77 -16.77 6.11 -12.94
N ARG A 78 -16.23 6.67 -11.84
CA ARG A 78 -14.77 6.81 -11.69
C ARG A 78 -14.30 6.53 -10.28
N LEU A 79 -13.41 5.56 -10.18
CA LEU A 79 -12.54 5.35 -9.03
C LEU A 79 -11.25 6.15 -9.27
N ILE A 80 -10.97 7.12 -8.42
CA ILE A 80 -9.75 7.93 -8.50
C ILE A 80 -8.86 7.54 -7.33
N THR A 81 -7.62 7.18 -7.62
CA THR A 81 -6.65 6.81 -6.59
C THR A 81 -5.50 7.81 -6.57
N PHE A 82 -5.12 8.21 -5.37
CA PHE A 82 -3.97 9.07 -5.11
C PHE A 82 -2.94 8.27 -4.34
N THR A 83 -1.66 8.47 -4.64
CA THR A 83 -0.56 7.83 -3.94
C THR A 83 0.41 8.87 -3.38
N THR A 84 0.94 8.61 -2.18
CA THR A 84 2.05 9.39 -1.60
C THR A 84 2.87 8.54 -0.64
N ASN A 85 4.18 8.79 -0.57
CA ASN A 85 5.03 8.23 0.49
C ASN A 85 5.11 9.14 1.73
N HIS A 86 4.64 10.39 1.63
CA HIS A 86 4.79 11.42 2.65
C HIS A 86 3.46 12.16 2.84
N VAL A 87 2.52 11.54 3.54
CA VAL A 87 1.20 12.14 3.80
C VAL A 87 1.29 13.37 4.70
N ASP A 88 2.29 13.41 5.57
CA ASP A 88 2.64 14.50 6.49
C ASP A 88 3.07 15.78 5.76
N LYS A 89 3.60 15.65 4.54
CA LYS A 89 4.02 16.78 3.70
C LYS A 89 2.87 17.38 2.88
N LEU A 90 1.68 16.78 2.91
CA LEU A 90 0.52 17.28 2.18
C LEU A 90 -0.20 18.37 2.98
N ASP A 91 -0.72 19.38 2.27
CA ASP A 91 -1.59 20.37 2.89
C ASP A 91 -2.83 19.67 3.50
N PRO A 92 -3.13 19.86 4.80
CA PRO A 92 -4.30 19.28 5.45
C PRO A 92 -5.62 19.55 4.72
N ALA A 93 -5.74 20.67 3.99
CA ALA A 93 -6.90 20.99 3.17
C ALA A 93 -7.13 20.00 2.01
N LEU A 94 -6.09 19.29 1.56
CA LEU A 94 -6.15 18.29 0.49
C LEU A 94 -6.70 16.95 0.97
N ILE A 95 -6.35 16.56 2.20
CA ILE A 95 -6.78 15.30 2.83
C ILE A 95 -8.12 15.44 3.59
N ARG A 96 -8.74 16.63 3.59
CA ARG A 96 -10.05 16.83 4.23
C ARG A 96 -11.15 16.06 3.49
N ARG A 97 -12.10 15.55 4.29
CA ARG A 97 -13.33 14.91 3.79
C ARG A 97 -14.02 15.80 2.75
N GLY A 98 -14.38 15.21 1.62
CA GLY A 98 -14.97 15.90 0.46
C GLY A 98 -13.98 16.14 -0.68
N ARG A 99 -12.68 16.13 -0.40
CA ARG A 99 -11.61 16.07 -1.43
C ARG A 99 -11.00 14.68 -1.55
N MET A 100 -10.81 14.00 -0.41
CA MET A 100 -10.52 12.58 -0.31
C MET A 100 -11.66 11.91 0.45
N ASP A 101 -12.18 10.80 -0.08
CA ASP A 101 -13.33 10.11 0.50
C ASP A 101 -12.86 8.98 1.44
N ARG A 102 -11.76 8.30 1.08
CA ARG A 102 -11.13 7.23 1.87
C ARG A 102 -9.62 7.42 1.95
N HIS A 103 -9.06 7.14 3.13
CA HIS A 103 -7.61 7.07 3.37
C HIS A 103 -7.25 5.63 3.68
N ILE A 104 -6.24 5.09 2.99
CA ILE A 104 -5.71 3.75 3.18
C ILE A 104 -4.22 3.87 3.48
N GLU A 105 -3.86 3.52 4.70
CA GLU A 105 -2.47 3.42 5.12
C GLU A 105 -1.92 2.04 4.78
N MET A 106 -0.80 2.02 4.09
CA MET A 106 -0.03 0.82 3.76
C MET A 106 1.12 0.74 4.75
N LEU A 107 0.98 -0.15 5.73
CA LEU A 107 1.91 -0.29 6.85
C LEU A 107 3.10 -1.20 6.51
N TYR A 108 4.09 -1.21 7.40
CA TYR A 108 5.16 -2.19 7.40
C TYR A 108 4.64 -3.60 7.72
N CYS A 109 5.43 -4.61 7.39
CA CYS A 109 5.08 -6.01 7.60
C CYS A 109 5.14 -6.36 9.10
N ASP A 110 4.00 -6.71 9.68
CA ASP A 110 3.93 -7.30 11.02
C ASP A 110 3.98 -8.84 10.95
N PHE A 111 4.03 -9.50 12.10
CA PHE A 111 4.13 -10.95 12.16
C PHE A 111 2.91 -11.67 11.54
N GLU A 112 1.71 -11.10 11.68
CA GLU A 112 0.50 -11.64 11.04
C GLU A 112 0.58 -11.56 9.51
N SER A 113 1.02 -10.41 8.98
CA SER A 113 1.26 -10.21 7.55
C SER A 113 2.34 -11.15 7.03
N PHE A 114 3.44 -11.31 7.78
CA PHE A 114 4.49 -12.27 7.47
C PHE A 114 3.93 -13.70 7.35
N LYS A 115 3.11 -14.16 8.29
CA LYS A 115 2.52 -15.51 8.22
C LYS A 115 1.67 -15.71 6.97
N VAL A 116 0.94 -14.68 6.54
CA VAL A 116 0.20 -14.71 5.27
C VAL A 116 1.16 -14.88 4.08
N LEU A 117 2.27 -14.13 4.05
CA LEU A 117 3.28 -14.25 3.00
C LEU A 117 3.98 -15.62 3.02
N ALA A 118 4.35 -16.12 4.20
CA ALA A 118 4.97 -17.44 4.37
C ALA A 118 4.05 -18.56 3.89
N LYS A 119 2.74 -18.46 4.18
CA LYS A 119 1.75 -19.38 3.65
C LYS A 119 1.61 -19.29 2.13
N ASN A 120 1.61 -18.09 1.58
CA ASN A 120 1.40 -17.89 0.14
C ASN A 120 2.61 -18.32 -0.71
N TYR A 121 3.84 -18.04 -0.28
CA TYR A 121 5.05 -18.31 -1.07
C TYR A 121 5.69 -19.67 -0.75
N LEU A 122 5.63 -20.09 0.51
CA LEU A 122 6.32 -21.31 0.99
C LEU A 122 5.34 -22.41 1.44
N ASN A 123 4.03 -22.14 1.45
CA ASN A 123 3.00 -23.04 1.96
C ASN A 123 3.24 -23.47 3.42
N LEU A 124 3.70 -22.54 4.26
CA LEU A 124 4.00 -22.77 5.67
C LEU A 124 2.98 -22.08 6.58
N GLU A 125 2.54 -22.80 7.61
CA GLU A 125 1.76 -22.22 8.72
C GLU A 125 2.60 -22.07 10.00
N SER A 126 3.70 -22.82 10.12
CA SER A 126 4.62 -22.78 11.25
C SER A 126 6.02 -23.20 10.83
N HIS A 127 7.05 -22.61 11.43
CA HIS A 127 8.44 -23.04 11.26
C HIS A 127 9.26 -22.69 12.52
N PRO A 128 10.29 -23.47 12.90
CA PRO A 128 11.15 -23.15 14.05
C PRO A 128 11.75 -21.74 14.02
N LEU A 129 11.97 -21.18 12.82
CA LEU A 129 12.52 -19.83 12.63
C LEU A 129 11.50 -18.69 12.81
N PHE A 130 10.20 -18.99 12.90
CA PHE A 130 9.18 -17.94 12.99
C PHE A 130 9.35 -17.07 14.24
N GLY A 131 9.75 -17.65 15.38
CA GLY A 131 9.96 -16.86 16.61
C GLY A 131 11.11 -15.86 16.50
N ALA A 132 12.16 -16.19 15.74
CA ALA A 132 13.26 -15.26 15.47
C ALA A 132 12.79 -14.11 14.56
N ILE A 133 12.00 -14.42 13.53
CA ILE A 133 11.42 -13.43 12.61
C ILE A 133 10.44 -12.51 13.34
N GLU A 134 9.57 -13.06 14.20
CA GLU A 134 8.64 -12.29 15.03
C GLU A 134 9.39 -11.26 15.88
N SER A 135 10.42 -11.73 16.61
CA SER A 135 11.25 -10.86 17.46
C SER A 135 11.95 -9.76 16.66
N LEU A 136 12.43 -10.07 15.45
CA LEU A 136 13.08 -9.08 14.58
C LEU A 136 12.09 -8.06 14.03
N LEU A 137 10.89 -8.48 13.59
CA LEU A 137 9.85 -7.58 13.06
C LEU A 137 9.25 -6.66 14.14
N GLU A 138 9.35 -7.02 15.42
CA GLU A 138 9.02 -6.11 16.53
C GLU A 138 10.05 -4.98 16.72
N GLU A 139 11.31 -5.21 16.32
CA GLU A 139 12.42 -4.27 16.49
C GLU A 139 12.69 -3.40 15.26
N ILE A 140 12.47 -3.94 14.05
CA ILE A 140 12.78 -3.26 12.79
C ILE A 140 11.59 -3.29 11.83
N ASN A 141 11.42 -2.19 11.12
CA ASN A 141 10.44 -2.08 10.05
C ASN A 141 10.99 -2.64 8.74
N MET A 142 10.26 -3.56 8.12
CA MET A 142 10.50 -4.03 6.76
C MET A 142 9.20 -4.00 5.97
N THR A 143 9.24 -3.69 4.67
CA THR A 143 8.02 -3.62 3.87
C THR A 143 7.53 -5.01 3.48
N PRO A 144 6.22 -5.21 3.26
CA PRO A 144 5.72 -6.50 2.78
C PRO A 144 6.36 -6.97 1.46
N ALA A 145 6.79 -6.04 0.59
CA ALA A 145 7.48 -6.39 -0.65
C ALA A 145 8.89 -6.92 -0.38
N ASP A 146 9.66 -6.26 0.49
CA ASP A 146 11.00 -6.72 0.85
C ASP A 146 10.93 -8.08 1.58
N VAL A 147 9.93 -8.27 2.45
CA VAL A 147 9.68 -9.58 3.08
C VAL A 147 9.36 -10.62 2.02
N ALA A 148 8.43 -10.32 1.09
CA ALA A 148 8.08 -11.24 0.01
C ALA A 148 9.28 -11.58 -0.89
N GLU A 149 10.14 -10.62 -1.21
CA GLU A 149 11.35 -10.83 -2.00
C GLU A 149 12.30 -11.85 -1.39
N ASN A 150 12.44 -11.84 -0.06
CA ASN A 150 13.25 -12.81 0.66
C ASN A 150 12.57 -14.18 0.79
N LEU A 151 11.24 -14.23 0.76
CA LEU A 151 10.46 -15.48 0.86
C LEU A 151 10.25 -16.18 -0.49
N MET A 152 10.44 -15.50 -1.61
CA MET A 152 10.30 -16.10 -2.94
C MET A 152 11.52 -17.00 -3.26
N PRO A 153 11.32 -18.31 -3.51
CA PRO A 153 12.41 -19.19 -3.91
C PRO A 153 13.04 -18.71 -5.22
N LYS A 154 14.36 -18.54 -5.23
CA LYS A 154 15.15 -18.08 -6.39
C LYS A 154 15.53 -19.25 -7.30
N THR A 155 15.50 -20.47 -6.79
CA THR A 155 15.76 -21.70 -7.56
C THR A 155 14.75 -22.79 -7.20
N VAL A 156 14.57 -23.76 -8.09
CA VAL A 156 13.63 -24.90 -7.90
C VAL A 156 14.01 -25.78 -6.71
N THR A 157 15.27 -25.74 -6.30
CA THR A 157 15.83 -26.58 -5.22
C THR A 157 15.89 -25.88 -3.86
N GLU A 158 15.55 -24.60 -3.81
CA GLU A 158 15.66 -23.82 -2.58
C GLU A 158 14.51 -24.18 -1.62
N ASP A 159 14.87 -24.63 -0.42
CA ASP A 159 13.90 -25.01 0.58
C ASP A 159 13.42 -23.81 1.42
N ALA A 160 12.31 -24.03 2.13
CA ALA A 160 11.70 -23.06 3.03
C ALA A 160 12.67 -22.50 4.11
N SER A 161 13.55 -23.34 4.65
CA SER A 161 14.50 -22.92 5.69
C SER A 161 15.52 -21.95 5.13
N THR A 162 15.96 -22.18 3.90
CA THR A 162 16.87 -21.27 3.19
C THR A 162 16.22 -19.90 2.97
N CYS A 163 14.98 -19.85 2.48
CA CYS A 163 14.25 -18.60 2.26
C CYS A 163 14.03 -17.81 3.57
N LEU A 164 13.62 -18.50 4.64
CA LEU A 164 13.45 -17.90 5.96
C LEU A 164 14.78 -17.42 6.56
N GLY A 165 15.88 -18.13 6.28
CA GLY A 165 17.23 -17.72 6.64
C GLY A 165 17.64 -16.42 5.95
N CYS A 166 17.38 -16.28 4.65
CA CYS A 166 17.62 -15.03 3.93
C CYS A 166 16.83 -13.85 4.51
N LEU A 167 15.56 -14.08 4.91
CA LEU A 167 14.77 -13.04 5.55
C LEU A 167 15.36 -12.61 6.90
N ILE A 168 15.82 -13.55 7.72
CA ILE A 168 16.48 -13.25 9.00
C ILE A 168 17.73 -12.41 8.76
N GLU A 169 18.60 -12.82 7.83
CA GLU A 169 19.81 -12.08 7.49
C GLU A 169 19.50 -10.65 7.04
N ALA A 170 18.50 -10.47 6.17
CA ALA A 170 18.06 -9.15 5.72
C ALA A 170 17.53 -8.27 6.88
N LEU A 171 16.77 -8.86 7.80
CA LEU A 171 16.26 -8.15 8.99
C LEU A 171 17.39 -7.77 9.95
N GLU A 172 18.39 -8.64 10.15
CA GLU A 172 19.57 -8.35 10.96
C GLU A 172 20.41 -7.23 10.35
N ILE A 173 20.63 -7.25 9.03
CA ILE A 173 21.33 -6.16 8.32
C ILE A 173 20.59 -4.83 8.51
N ALA A 174 19.28 -4.81 8.25
CA ALA A 174 18.46 -3.60 8.41
C ALA A 174 18.50 -3.06 9.86
N LYS A 175 18.53 -3.96 10.84
CA LYS A 175 18.64 -3.62 12.26
C LYS A 175 19.99 -2.98 12.60
N GLU A 176 21.09 -3.50 12.07
CA GLU A 176 22.42 -2.93 12.29
C GLU A 176 22.59 -1.58 11.57
N GLU A 177 22.03 -1.42 10.37
CA GLU A 177 22.01 -0.13 9.66
C GLU A 177 21.24 0.94 10.44
N ALA A 178 20.07 0.60 11.00
CA ALA A 178 19.29 1.52 11.83
C ALA A 178 20.03 1.94 13.12
N ARG A 179 20.82 1.03 13.70
CA ARG A 179 21.69 1.33 14.85
C ARG A 179 22.89 2.21 14.45
N GLY A 180 23.50 1.95 13.30
CA GLY A 180 24.67 2.68 12.79
C GLY A 180 24.35 4.12 12.34
N GLY A 181 23.17 4.34 11.74
CA GLY A 181 22.73 5.67 11.28
C GLY A 181 22.54 6.69 12.41
N SER A 182 22.18 6.23 13.62
CA SER A 182 22.01 7.09 14.80
C SER A 182 23.30 7.75 15.31
N ARG A 183 24.48 7.30 14.87
CA ARG A 183 25.79 7.82 15.30
C ARG A 183 26.39 8.88 14.39
N ALA A 184 25.84 9.10 13.19
CA ALA A 184 26.40 9.99 12.17
C ALA A 184 25.74 11.39 12.11
N GLU A 185 24.68 11.63 12.88
CA GLU A 185 23.92 12.89 12.88
C GLU A 185 24.04 13.70 14.19
N SER A 186 25.12 13.51 14.97
CA SER A 186 25.42 14.28 16.20
C SER A 186 26.58 15.24 16.02
#